data_AF-A0A1A8DGD7-F1
#
_entry.id   AF-A0A1A8DGD7-F1
#
_cell.length_a   1.000
_cell.length_b   1.000
_cell.length_c   1.000
_cell.angle_alpha   90.00
_cell.angle_beta   90.00
_cell.angle_gamma   90.00
#
_symmetry.space_group_name_H-M   'P 1'
#
loop_
_entity.id
_entity.type
_entity.pdbx_description
1 polymer ?
#
loop_
_entity_poly.entity_id
_entity_poly.type
_entity_poly.pdbx_seq_one_letter_code
_entity_poly.pdbx_strand_id
1 'polypeptide(L)'
;VVKTHQGKGVCVSIATGYEGVYLDTYNLEMDTNPKVRIIRHNIPPFIPLDTLAEQSDLQTGIRTFLDTLSQHLNAYVGRRQQLKLMKEQHKSVEVME
;
A
#
# COMPACT_ATOMS: atom_id res chain seq x y z
N VAL A 1 -4.90 -3.48 -13.39
CA VAL A 1 -4.28 -2.28 -13.99
C VAL A 1 -5.27 -1.60 -14.90
N VAL A 2 -5.60 -0.34 -14.66
CA VAL A 2 -6.50 0.45 -15.52
C VAL A 2 -5.66 1.54 -16.20
N LYS A 3 -5.84 1.76 -17.51
CA LYS A 3 -5.14 2.84 -18.24
C LYS A 3 -5.83 4.18 -17.98
N THR A 4 -5.08 5.22 -17.64
CA THR A 4 -5.60 6.58 -17.36
C THR A 4 -4.99 7.63 -18.32
N HIS A 5 -5.63 8.82 -18.38
CA HIS A 5 -5.36 10.01 -19.21
C HIS A 5 -4.61 9.74 -20.55
N GLN A 6 -5.37 9.71 -21.67
CA GLN A 6 -4.83 9.56 -23.03
C GLN A 6 -3.97 8.29 -23.27
N GLY A 7 -4.09 7.27 -22.41
CA GLY A 7 -3.41 5.98 -22.58
C GLY A 7 -1.93 5.97 -22.19
N LYS A 8 -1.46 7.01 -21.50
CA LYS A 8 -0.05 7.13 -21.05
C LYS A 8 0.14 6.83 -19.56
N GLY A 9 -0.96 6.75 -18.79
CA GLY A 9 -0.95 6.42 -17.37
C GLY A 9 -1.36 4.98 -17.08
N VAL A 10 -0.78 4.41 -16.03
CA VAL A 10 -1.10 3.10 -15.45
C VAL A 10 -1.58 3.31 -14.01
N CYS A 11 -2.79 2.83 -13.72
CA CYS A 11 -3.31 2.78 -12.35
C CYS A 11 -3.21 1.34 -11.81
N VAL A 12 -2.60 1.21 -10.64
CA VAL A 12 -2.43 -0.04 -9.88
C VAL A 12 -3.23 0.07 -8.59
N SER A 13 -4.05 -0.95 -8.33
CA SER A 13 -4.75 -1.12 -7.06
C SER A 13 -4.11 -2.28 -6.30
N ILE A 14 -3.68 -2.02 -5.07
CA ILE A 14 -3.07 -2.98 -4.16
C ILE A 14 -4.08 -3.26 -3.06
N ALA A 15 -4.68 -4.45 -3.11
CA ALA A 15 -5.53 -4.93 -2.03
C ALA A 15 -4.65 -5.49 -0.91
N THR A 16 -4.97 -5.14 0.34
CA THR A 16 -4.34 -5.70 1.52
C THR A 16 -5.28 -6.68 2.20
N GLY A 17 -4.71 -7.61 2.95
CA GLY A 17 -5.52 -8.59 3.68
C GLY A 17 -4.86 -9.08 4.95
N TYR A 18 -5.67 -9.75 5.76
CA TYR A 18 -5.27 -10.41 6.99
C TYR A 18 -6.01 -11.74 7.08
N GLU A 19 -5.29 -12.85 7.28
CA GLU A 19 -5.86 -14.20 7.41
C GLU A 19 -6.84 -14.56 6.26
N GLY A 20 -6.47 -14.22 5.02
CA GLY A 20 -7.27 -14.52 3.83
C GLY A 20 -8.46 -13.58 3.58
N VAL A 21 -8.67 -12.57 4.43
CA VAL A 21 -9.73 -11.57 4.27
C VAL A 21 -9.16 -10.26 3.73
N TYR A 22 -9.73 -9.73 2.65
CA TYR A 22 -9.40 -8.41 2.13
C TYR A 22 -9.88 -7.30 3.07
N LEU A 23 -9.06 -6.27 3.29
CA LEU A 23 -9.33 -5.20 4.24
C LEU A 23 -9.36 -3.84 3.56
N ASP A 24 -8.22 -3.34 3.10
CA ASP A 24 -8.12 -2.05 2.42
C ASP A 24 -7.70 -2.21 0.97
N THR A 25 -7.92 -1.17 0.17
CA THR A 25 -7.34 -1.04 -1.17
C THR A 25 -6.64 0.31 -1.30
N TYR A 26 -5.38 0.25 -1.73
CA TYR A 26 -4.57 1.42 -2.00
C TYR A 26 -4.34 1.55 -3.50
N ASN A 27 -4.36 2.77 -4.00
CA ASN A 27 -4.28 3.09 -5.41
C ASN A 27 -3.05 3.93 -5.69
N LEU A 28 -2.40 3.60 -6.81
CA LEU A 28 -1.21 4.25 -7.32
C LEU A 28 -1.41 4.53 -8.81
N GLU A 29 -1.28 5.78 -9.21
CA GLU A 29 -1.25 6.21 -10.60
C GLU A 29 0.19 6.54 -11.00
N MET A 30 0.64 5.97 -12.10
CA MET A 30 1.97 6.17 -12.66
C MET A 30 1.87 6.62 -14.12
N ASP A 31 2.71 7.58 -14.54
CA ASP A 31 2.96 7.86 -15.95
C ASP A 31 3.97 6.84 -16.47
N THR A 32 3.88 6.44 -17.73
CA THR A 32 4.89 5.59 -18.38
C THR A 32 5.66 6.29 -19.49
N ASN A 33 5.37 7.56 -19.80
CA ASN A 33 6.01 8.28 -20.91
C ASN A 33 6.50 9.68 -20.50
N PRO A 34 7.79 10.03 -20.66
CA PRO A 34 8.91 9.22 -21.19
C PRO A 34 9.58 8.30 -20.18
N LYS A 35 9.22 8.41 -18.89
CA LYS A 35 9.77 7.63 -17.79
C LYS A 35 8.66 7.24 -16.83
N VAL A 36 8.83 6.11 -16.15
CA VAL A 36 7.91 5.68 -15.10
C VAL A 36 8.02 6.62 -13.91
N ARG A 37 6.92 7.25 -13.52
CA ARG A 37 6.86 8.19 -12.38
C ARG A 37 5.51 8.09 -11.68
N ILE A 38 5.52 8.20 -10.36
CA ILE A 38 4.30 8.23 -9.56
C ILE A 38 3.66 9.62 -9.71
N ILE A 39 2.39 9.67 -10.09
CA ILE A 39 1.63 10.92 -10.29
C ILE A 39 0.70 11.17 -9.11
N ARG A 40 -0.02 10.14 -8.66
CA ARG A 40 -1.02 10.24 -7.60
C ARG A 40 -1.07 8.94 -6.82
N HIS A 41 -1.35 9.06 -5.52
CA HIS A 41 -1.57 7.89 -4.69
C HIS A 41 -2.37 8.23 -3.44
N ASN A 42 -2.91 7.20 -2.79
CA ASN A 42 -3.46 7.29 -1.43
C ASN A 42 -2.64 6.47 -0.42
N ILE A 43 -1.38 6.16 -0.75
CA ILE A 43 -0.44 5.48 0.16
C ILE A 43 -0.23 6.33 1.42
N PRO A 44 -0.29 5.73 2.64
CA PRO A 44 -0.06 6.45 3.89
C PRO A 44 1.31 7.13 3.95
N PRO A 45 1.41 8.36 4.50
CA PRO A 45 2.63 9.20 4.41
C PRO A 45 3.83 8.64 5.17
N PHE A 46 3.62 7.70 6.10
CA PHE A 46 4.70 7.03 6.83
C PHE A 46 5.36 5.89 6.04
N ILE A 47 4.80 5.51 4.88
CA ILE A 47 5.44 4.55 3.98
C ILE A 47 6.38 5.35 3.05
N PRO A 48 7.69 5.02 3.00
CA PRO A 48 8.69 5.83 2.29
C PRO A 48 8.64 5.59 0.77
N LEU A 49 7.55 6.01 0.14
CA LEU A 49 7.23 5.66 -1.25
C LEU A 49 8.32 6.07 -2.25
N ASP A 50 8.88 7.28 -2.10
CA ASP A 50 9.94 7.79 -2.97
C ASP A 50 11.22 6.97 -2.85
N THR A 51 11.63 6.65 -1.62
CA THR A 51 12.78 5.78 -1.35
C THR A 51 12.59 4.39 -1.94
N LEU A 52 11.38 3.83 -1.82
CA LEU A 52 11.06 2.53 -2.44
C LEU A 52 11.15 2.58 -3.96
N ALA A 53 10.71 3.68 -4.60
CA ALA A 53 10.80 3.87 -6.04
C ALA A 53 12.25 4.04 -6.52
N GLU A 54 13.09 4.72 -5.75
CA GLU A 54 14.52 4.89 -6.05
C GLU A 54 15.28 3.57 -5.91
N GLN A 55 15.10 2.85 -4.80
CA GLN A 55 15.82 1.61 -4.50
C GLN A 55 15.49 0.46 -5.48
N SER A 56 14.31 0.49 -6.06
CA SER A 56 13.84 -0.55 -6.99
C SER A 56 14.21 -0.27 -8.44
N ASP A 57 14.84 0.87 -8.76
CA ASP A 57 14.94 1.40 -10.12
C ASP A 57 13.60 1.31 -10.85
N LEU A 58 12.65 2.20 -10.51
CA LEU A 58 11.28 2.15 -11.01
C LEU A 58 11.14 2.01 -12.54
N GLN A 59 12.17 2.36 -13.32
CA GLN A 59 12.18 2.18 -14.78
C GLN A 59 12.26 0.70 -15.20
N THR A 60 12.97 -0.13 -14.43
CA THR A 60 13.22 -1.54 -14.76
C THR A 60 12.63 -2.50 -13.72
N GLY A 61 12.49 -2.07 -12.47
CA GLY A 61 12.06 -2.88 -11.33
C GLY A 61 10.67 -2.57 -10.79
N ILE A 62 9.71 -2.22 -11.65
CA ILE A 62 8.31 -1.96 -11.25
C ILE A 62 7.69 -3.11 -10.45
N ARG A 63 8.05 -4.37 -10.75
CA ARG A 63 7.58 -5.52 -9.98
C ARG A 63 8.14 -5.49 -8.56
N THR A 64 9.46 -5.34 -8.42
CA THR A 64 10.14 -5.25 -7.13
C THR A 64 9.59 -4.11 -6.28
N PHE A 65 9.32 -2.97 -6.91
CA PHE A 65 8.65 -1.84 -6.29
C PHE A 65 7.27 -2.21 -5.74
N LEU A 66 6.40 -2.79 -6.58
CA LEU A 66 5.04 -3.16 -6.19
C LEU A 66 5.02 -4.26 -5.11
N ASP A 67 5.91 -5.24 -5.19
CA ASP A 67 6.04 -6.30 -4.19
C ASP A 67 6.45 -5.72 -2.83
N THR A 68 7.45 -4.83 -2.81
CA THR A 68 7.92 -4.17 -1.58
C THR A 68 6.86 -3.24 -0.99
N LEU A 69 6.16 -2.48 -1.84
CA LEU A 69 5.05 -1.63 -1.41
C LEU A 69 3.90 -2.44 -0.82
N SER A 70 3.54 -3.57 -1.46
CA SER A 70 2.54 -4.50 -0.97
C SER A 70 2.89 -5.05 0.41
N GLN A 71 4.16 -5.39 0.66
CA GLN A 71 4.62 -5.86 1.97
C GLN A 71 4.44 -4.78 3.06
N HIS A 72 4.80 -3.53 2.77
CA HIS A 72 4.63 -2.42 3.73
C HIS A 72 3.16 -2.17 4.06
N LEU A 73 2.30 -2.17 3.03
CA LEU A 73 0.86 -1.98 3.18
C LEU A 73 0.22 -3.11 3.98
N ASN A 74 0.55 -4.37 3.67
CA ASN A 74 0.05 -5.53 4.43
C ASN A 74 0.58 -5.54 5.87
N ALA A 75 1.84 -5.18 6.10
CA ALA A 75 2.38 -5.09 7.45
C ALA A 75 1.69 -4.02 8.29
N TYR A 76 1.33 -2.87 7.69
CA TYR A 76 0.57 -1.82 8.36
C TYR A 76 -0.87 -2.27 8.67
N VAL A 77 -1.59 -2.74 7.65
CA VAL A 77 -2.99 -3.17 7.79
C VAL A 77 -3.11 -4.36 8.74
N GLY A 78 -2.20 -5.32 8.66
CA GLY A 78 -2.15 -6.48 9.54
C GLY A 78 -1.99 -6.10 11.01
N ARG A 79 -1.04 -5.21 11.34
CA ARG A 79 -0.87 -4.71 12.71
C ARG A 79 -2.10 -3.96 13.22
N ARG A 80 -2.71 -3.13 12.37
CA ARG A 80 -3.94 -2.41 12.72
C ARG A 80 -5.10 -3.36 12.99
N GLN A 81 -5.24 -4.42 12.19
CA GLN A 81 -6.26 -5.45 12.37
C GLN A 81 -6.01 -6.29 13.62
N GLN A 82 -4.77 -6.70 13.89
CA GLN A 82 -4.39 -7.40 15.11
C GLN A 82 -4.75 -6.58 16.36
N LEU A 83 -4.40 -5.30 16.38
CA LEU A 83 -4.76 -4.39 17.49
C LEU A 83 -6.27 -4.26 17.67
N LYS A 84 -7.02 -4.18 16.57
CA LYS A 84 -8.49 -4.15 16.62
C LYS A 84 -9.05 -5.42 17.26
N LEU A 85 -8.62 -6.59 16.80
CA LEU A 85 -9.07 -7.89 17.32
C LEU A 85 -8.71 -8.06 18.80
N MET A 86 -7.50 -7.69 19.19
CA MET A 86 -7.07 -7.72 20.60
C MET A 86 -7.95 -6.84 21.49
N LYS A 87 -8.28 -5.62 21.05
CA LYS A 87 -9.19 -4.72 21.80
C LYS A 87 -10.62 -5.26 21.88
N GLU A 88 -11.11 -5.89 20.82
CA GLU A 88 -12.45 -6.51 20.81
C GLU A 88 -12.53 -7.73 21.72
N GLN A 89 -11.45 -8.50 21.84
CA GLN A 89 -11.34 -9.64 22.75
C GLN A 89 -11.16 -9.22 24.22
N HIS A 90 -10.44 -8.12 24.46
CA HIS A 90 -10.16 -7.58 25.79
C HIS A 90 -10.95 -6.30 26.08
N LYS A 91 -12.29 -6.34 25.97
CA LYS A 91 -13.18 -5.21 26.29
C LYS A 91 -13.13 -4.73 27.75
N SER A 92 -12.42 -5.43 28.63
CA SER A 92 -12.61 -5.36 30.08
C SER A 92 -11.29 -5.30 30.88
N VAL A 93 -10.31 -4.51 30.43
CA VAL A 93 -9.31 -4.01 31.39
C VAL A 93 -9.79 -2.64 31.86
N GLU A 94 -10.77 -2.66 32.78
CA GLU A 94 -10.99 -1.52 33.66
C GLU A 94 -9.76 -1.41 34.55
N VAL A 95 -8.95 -0.38 34.34
CA VAL A 95 -7.92 0.00 35.32
C VAL A 95 -8.70 0.55 36.51
N MET A 96 -8.78 -0.23 37.59
CA MET A 96 -9.26 0.27 38.88
C MET A 96 -8.26 1.33 39.36
N GLU A 97 -8.69 2.58 39.42
CA GLU A 97 -7.97 3.67 40.12
C GLU A 97 -7.97 3.46 41.64
#